data_AF-A0A2S8PQR4-F1
#
_entry.id   AF-A0A2S8PQR4-F1
#
_cell.length_a   1.000
_cell.length_b   1.000
_cell.length_c   1.000
_cell.angle_alpha   90.00
_cell.angle_beta   90.00
_cell.angle_gamma   90.00
#
_symmetry.space_group_name_H-M   'P 1'
#
loop_
_entity.id
_entity.type
_entity.pdbx_description
1 polymer ?
#
loop_
_entity_poly.entity_id
_entity_poly.type
_entity_poly.pdbx_seq_one_letter_code
_entity_poly.pdbx_strand_id
1 'polypeptide(L)'
;MYTAQQTAANPQPPGSPGAPELLVGMEQIGKVYPNGTVAVQQVNLRAGEGEFLCFVGPSGCGKSTMFNMIAGLTEPSTGQLSVLGTTPREARKQNEIAFVFQEHTLLPWAKLLDNVTMPLTL
;
A
#
# COMPACT_ATOMS: atom_id res chain seq x y z
N MET A 1 -3.26 2.03 -20.36
CA MET A 1 -2.05 1.18 -20.39
C MET A 1 -1.11 1.75 -19.34
N TYR A 2 -1.03 1.14 -18.15
CA TYR A 2 -0.12 1.62 -17.09
C TYR A 2 1.00 0.60 -16.91
N THR A 3 2.22 1.02 -17.20
CA THR A 3 3.45 0.26 -16.97
C THR A 3 3.98 0.67 -15.60
N ALA A 4 3.90 -0.22 -14.61
CA ALA A 4 4.70 -0.06 -13.41
C ALA A 4 6.17 -0.22 -13.82
N GLN A 5 6.98 0.81 -13.61
CA GLN A 5 8.43 0.68 -13.77
C GLN A 5 8.98 0.05 -12.49
N GLN A 6 9.27 -1.25 -12.58
CA GLN A 6 9.95 -2.01 -11.54
C GLN A 6 11.44 -1.67 -11.62
N THR A 7 11.92 -0.84 -10.71
CA THR A 7 13.36 -0.52 -10.62
C THR A 7 14.08 -1.69 -9.92
N ALA A 8 15.25 -2.05 -10.43
CA ALA A 8 15.98 -3.29 -10.13
C ALA A 8 16.24 -3.56 -8.62
N ALA A 9 16.28 -4.86 -8.32
CA ALA A 9 16.37 -5.49 -7.00
C ALA A 9 17.53 -4.97 -6.12
N ASN A 10 17.22 -4.71 -4.86
CA ASN A 10 18.17 -4.64 -3.75
C ASN A 10 18.67 -6.07 -3.42
N PRO A 11 19.89 -6.28 -2.89
CA PRO A 11 20.41 -7.62 -2.67
C PRO A 11 19.57 -8.37 -1.62
N GLN A 12 19.17 -9.59 -1.96
CA GLN A 12 18.40 -10.47 -1.06
C GLN A 12 19.21 -10.79 0.20
N PRO A 13 18.61 -10.68 1.41
CA PRO A 13 19.21 -11.26 2.60
C PRO A 13 19.31 -12.80 2.45
N PRO A 14 20.36 -13.44 2.99
CA PRO A 14 20.59 -14.85 2.79
C PRO A 14 19.59 -15.70 3.62
N GLY A 15 18.63 -16.31 2.93
CA GLY A 15 17.86 -17.46 3.45
C GLY A 15 16.37 -17.41 3.20
N SER A 16 15.92 -17.91 2.04
CA SER A 16 14.78 -18.86 1.94
C SER A 16 14.58 -19.36 0.50
N PRO A 17 14.53 -20.69 0.27
CA PRO A 17 14.15 -21.27 -1.02
C PRO A 17 12.63 -21.43 -1.12
N GLY A 18 12.01 -20.63 -1.96
CA GLY A 18 10.57 -20.65 -2.24
C GLY A 18 10.22 -19.42 -3.09
N ALA A 19 9.15 -19.48 -3.90
CA ALA A 19 8.71 -18.32 -4.68
C ALA A 19 8.65 -17.06 -3.79
N PRO A 20 9.04 -15.88 -4.30
CA PRO A 20 9.09 -14.66 -3.49
C PRO A 20 7.77 -14.49 -2.74
N GLU A 21 7.84 -14.38 -1.41
CA GLU A 21 6.67 -14.22 -0.57
C GLU A 21 5.92 -12.96 -1.04
N LEU A 22 4.71 -13.16 -1.55
CA LEU A 22 3.92 -12.10 -2.15
C LEU A 22 3.34 -11.24 -1.03
N LEU A 23 3.95 -10.07 -0.79
CA LEU A 23 3.47 -9.12 0.20
C LEU A 23 2.22 -8.38 -0.26
N VAL A 24 2.09 -8.07 -1.56
CA VAL A 24 0.90 -7.43 -2.12
C VAL A 24 0.49 -8.11 -3.42
N GLY A 25 -0.74 -8.61 -3.47
CA GLY A 25 -1.34 -9.21 -4.66
C GLY A 25 -2.60 -8.45 -5.08
N MET A 26 -2.64 -7.95 -6.31
CA MET A 26 -3.79 -7.28 -6.92
C MET A 26 -4.17 -8.00 -8.20
N GLU A 27 -5.42 -8.47 -8.27
CA GLU A 27 -5.97 -9.14 -9.43
C GLU A 27 -7.25 -8.46 -9.89
N GLN A 28 -7.21 -7.86 -11.09
CA GLN A 28 -8.32 -7.14 -11.73
C GLN A 28 -8.97 -6.08 -10.83
N ILE A 29 -8.16 -5.35 -10.06
CA ILE A 29 -8.65 -4.37 -9.11
C ILE A 29 -9.31 -3.19 -9.82
N GLY A 30 -10.54 -2.88 -9.40
CA GLY A 30 -11.27 -1.69 -9.83
C GLY A 30 -11.84 -0.93 -8.64
N LYS A 31 -11.94 0.40 -8.77
CA LYS A 31 -12.59 1.25 -7.78
C LYS A 31 -13.48 2.29 -8.47
N VAL A 32 -14.75 2.26 -8.11
CA VAL A 32 -15.76 3.26 -8.46
C VAL A 32 -16.29 3.87 -7.17
N TYR A 33 -16.27 5.19 -7.07
CA TYR A 33 -16.85 5.91 -5.94
C TYR A 33 -18.37 6.11 -6.13
N PRO A 34 -19.14 6.37 -5.05
CA PRO A 34 -20.59 6.51 -5.13
C PRO A 34 -21.08 7.59 -6.10
N ASN A 35 -20.27 8.61 -6.37
CA ASN A 35 -20.55 9.65 -7.35
C ASN A 35 -20.32 9.21 -8.81
N GLY A 36 -20.08 7.92 -9.06
CA GLY A 36 -19.79 7.37 -10.40
C GLY A 36 -18.36 7.58 -10.88
N THR A 37 -17.49 8.23 -10.09
CA THR A 37 -16.09 8.45 -10.49
C THR A 37 -15.33 7.14 -10.50
N VAL A 38 -14.77 6.78 -11.65
CA VAL A 38 -13.92 5.59 -11.77
C VAL A 38 -12.47 5.97 -11.46
N ALA A 39 -12.00 5.58 -10.28
CA ALA A 39 -10.67 5.95 -9.78
C ALA A 39 -9.58 4.95 -10.16
N VAL A 40 -9.92 3.67 -10.29
CA VAL A 40 -8.99 2.60 -10.70
C VAL A 40 -9.73 1.63 -11.62
N GLN A 41 -9.11 1.21 -12.73
CA GLN A 41 -9.69 0.29 -13.71
C GLN A 41 -8.74 -0.88 -13.97
N GLN A 42 -9.16 -2.09 -13.61
CA GLN A 42 -8.55 -3.39 -13.95
C GLN A 42 -7.03 -3.46 -13.75
N VAL A 43 -6.58 -3.16 -12.53
CA VAL A 43 -5.16 -3.19 -12.21
C VAL A 43 -4.75 -4.58 -11.73
N ASN A 44 -3.62 -5.07 -12.26
CA ASN A 44 -2.94 -6.25 -11.78
C ASN A 44 -1.54 -5.84 -11.34
N LEU A 45 -1.18 -6.21 -10.11
CA LEU A 45 0.10 -5.87 -9.53
C LEU A 45 0.50 -6.95 -8.52
N ARG A 46 1.78 -7.26 -8.50
CA ARG A 46 2.39 -8.17 -7.53
C ARG A 46 3.63 -7.48 -6.99
N ALA A 47 3.75 -7.43 -5.67
CA ALA A 47 4.96 -6.96 -5.00
C ALA A 47 5.41 -8.00 -3.97
N GLY A 48 6.67 -8.41 -4.07
CA GLY A 48 7.30 -9.37 -3.17
C GLY A 48 8.04 -8.72 -2.02
N GLU A 49 8.54 -9.55 -1.11
CA GLU A 49 9.41 -9.10 -0.02
C GLU A 49 10.69 -8.41 -0.54
N GLY A 50 11.07 -7.30 0.10
CA GLY A 50 12.26 -6.52 -0.24
C GLY A 50 12.13 -5.65 -1.50
N GLU A 51 10.97 -5.67 -2.18
CA GLU A 51 10.75 -4.83 -3.35
C GLU A 51 10.39 -3.39 -2.96
N PHE A 52 10.94 -2.43 -3.71
CA PHE A 52 10.58 -1.02 -3.61
C PHE A 52 9.73 -0.61 -4.81
N LEU A 53 8.44 -0.40 -4.58
CA LEU A 53 7.48 -0.04 -5.62
C LEU A 53 7.17 1.46 -5.60
N CYS A 54 7.22 2.10 -6.77
CA CYS A 54 6.84 3.50 -6.95
C CYS A 54 5.67 3.63 -7.93
N PHE A 55 4.65 4.41 -7.55
CA PHE A 55 3.55 4.80 -8.44
C PHE A 55 3.75 6.22 -8.94
N VAL A 56 3.96 6.37 -10.25
CA VAL A 56 4.16 7.68 -10.90
C VAL A 56 3.01 7.95 -11.86
N GLY A 57 2.46 9.17 -11.80
CA GLY A 57 1.39 9.60 -12.70
C GLY A 57 0.82 10.97 -12.31
N PRO A 58 0.03 11.61 -13.19
CA PRO A 58 -0.55 12.93 -12.95
C PRO A 58 -1.49 12.95 -11.75
N SER A 59 -1.84 14.14 -11.26
CA SER A 59 -2.87 14.27 -10.22
C SER A 59 -4.18 13.64 -10.68
N GLY A 60 -4.88 12.94 -9.78
CA GLY A 60 -6.14 12.26 -10.08
C GLY A 60 -6.03 10.89 -10.76
N CYS A 61 -4.83 10.38 -11.07
CA CYS A 61 -4.68 9.07 -11.72
C CYS A 61 -4.92 7.84 -10.80
N GLY A 62 -5.46 8.04 -9.59
CA GLY A 62 -5.84 6.94 -8.68
C GLY A 62 -4.77 6.43 -7.71
N LYS A 63 -3.59 7.07 -7.61
CA LYS A 63 -2.50 6.65 -6.69
C LYS A 63 -2.93 6.58 -5.23
N SER A 64 -3.49 7.67 -4.70
CA SER A 64 -3.95 7.72 -3.31
C SER A 64 -5.06 6.70 -3.08
N THR A 65 -5.91 6.46 -4.08
CA THR A 65 -6.93 5.39 -4.02
C THR A 65 -6.30 4.00 -3.95
N MET A 66 -5.24 3.71 -4.72
CA MET A 66 -4.50 2.46 -4.61
C MET A 66 -3.86 2.28 -3.24
N PHE A 67 -3.15 3.30 -2.75
CA PHE A 67 -2.52 3.24 -1.43
C PHE A 67 -3.55 3.06 -0.31
N ASN A 68 -4.71 3.72 -0.40
CA ASN A 68 -5.79 3.54 0.56
C ASN A 68 -6.38 2.11 0.53
N MET A 69 -6.42 1.48 -0.64
CA MET A 69 -6.85 0.07 -0.75
C MET A 69 -5.82 -0.87 -0.12
N ILE A 70 -4.53 -0.69 -0.41
CA ILE A 70 -3.44 -1.48 0.17
C ILE A 70 -3.41 -1.31 1.69
N ALA A 71 -3.60 -0.10 2.20
CA ALA A 71 -3.65 0.19 3.63
C ALA A 71 -4.94 -0.28 4.34
N GLY A 72 -5.87 -0.89 3.61
CA GLY A 72 -7.16 -1.33 4.16
C GLY A 72 -8.05 -0.17 4.63
N LEU A 73 -7.85 1.04 4.13
CA LEU A 73 -8.68 2.22 4.40
C LEU A 73 -9.90 2.30 3.46
N THR A 74 -9.85 1.59 2.33
CA THR A 74 -10.93 1.56 1.34
C THR A 74 -10.96 0.21 0.66
N GLU A 75 -12.15 -0.36 0.43
CA GLU A 75 -12.28 -1.64 -0.29
C GLU A 75 -12.36 -1.43 -1.81
N PRO A 76 -11.81 -2.34 -2.63
CA PRO A 76 -12.03 -2.32 -4.07
C PRO A 76 -13.51 -2.56 -4.41
N SER A 77 -13.97 -2.00 -5.52
CA SER A 77 -15.30 -2.28 -6.05
C SER A 77 -15.35 -3.62 -6.80
N THR A 78 -14.22 -4.04 -7.39
CA THR A 78 -14.07 -5.29 -8.13
C THR A 78 -12.67 -5.85 -7.96
N GLY A 79 -12.50 -7.14 -8.22
CA GLY A 79 -11.20 -7.82 -8.16
C GLY A 79 -10.87 -8.30 -6.75
N GLN A 80 -9.64 -8.80 -6.59
CA GLN A 80 -9.14 -9.33 -5.33
C GLN A 80 -7.81 -8.65 -4.95
N LEU A 81 -7.70 -8.27 -3.68
CA LEU A 81 -6.52 -7.63 -3.12
C LEU A 81 -6.12 -8.40 -1.85
N SER A 82 -4.88 -8.87 -1.82
CA SER A 82 -4.24 -9.46 -0.65
C SER A 82 -3.02 -8.64 -0.23
N VAL A 83 -2.80 -8.57 1.08
CA VAL A 83 -1.62 -7.99 1.70
C VAL A 83 -1.14 -8.94 2.79
N LEU A 84 0.14 -9.29 2.79
CA LEU A 84 0.76 -10.21 3.76
C LEU A 84 0.03 -11.56 3.87
N GLY A 85 -0.34 -12.12 2.71
CA GLY A 85 -1.10 -13.38 2.65
C GLY A 85 -2.54 -13.31 3.18
N THR A 86 -3.03 -12.16 3.63
CA THR A 86 -4.38 -11.94 4.16
C THR A 86 -5.09 -10.78 3.46
N THR A 87 -6.26 -10.38 3.95
CA THR A 87 -6.97 -9.19 3.47
C THR A 87 -6.33 -7.89 4.02
N PRO A 88 -6.33 -6.77 3.29
CA PRO A 88 -5.81 -5.49 3.77
C PRO A 88 -6.36 -5.05 5.14
N ARG A 89 -7.65 -5.32 5.37
CA ARG A 89 -8.32 -4.98 6.64
C ARG A 89 -7.71 -5.75 7.81
N GLU A 90 -7.37 -7.02 7.60
CA GLU A 90 -6.82 -7.88 8.65
C GLU A 90 -5.34 -7.57 8.91
N ALA A 91 -4.53 -7.42 7.86
CA ALA A 91 -3.15 -6.96 7.97
C ALA A 91 -3.03 -5.61 8.70
N ARG A 92 -3.97 -4.68 8.45
CA ARG A 92 -4.05 -3.40 9.18
C ARG A 92 -4.34 -3.59 10.67
N LYS A 93 -5.23 -4.51 11.05
CA LYS A 93 -5.55 -4.79 12.46
C LYS A 93 -4.37 -5.41 13.20
N GLN A 94 -3.53 -6.16 12.49
CA GLN A 94 -2.33 -6.80 13.03
C GLN A 94 -1.14 -5.83 13.13
N ASN A 95 -1.34 -4.54 12.81
CA ASN A 95 -0.31 -3.49 12.79
C ASN A 95 0.88 -3.80 11.86
N GLU A 96 0.66 -4.60 10.83
CA GLU A 96 1.73 -4.97 9.88
C GLU A 96 1.89 -3.96 8.73
N ILE A 97 0.97 -3.01 8.63
CA ILE A 97 1.00 -1.94 7.61
C ILE A 97 1.16 -0.59 8.31
N ALA A 98 2.22 0.13 7.97
CA ALA A 98 2.39 1.53 8.30
C ALA A 98 2.02 2.42 7.11
N PHE A 99 1.31 3.51 7.37
CA PHE A 99 0.95 4.50 6.36
C PHE A 99 1.50 5.87 6.74
N VAL A 100 2.24 6.49 5.82
CA VAL A 100 2.77 7.85 6.00
C VAL A 100 2.01 8.79 5.07
N PHE A 101 1.36 9.80 5.66
CA PHE A 101 0.58 10.77 4.91
C PHE A 101 1.48 11.78 4.19
N GLN A 102 0.96 12.36 3.10
CA GLN A 102 1.67 13.41 2.36
C GLN A 102 1.81 14.70 3.17
N GLU A 103 0.83 14.99 4.02
CA GLU A 103 0.84 16.14 4.92
C GLU A 103 1.50 15.76 6.26
N HIS A 104 2.32 16.68 6.79
CA HIS A 104 3.01 16.48 8.05
C HIS A 104 2.01 16.46 9.21
N THR A 105 2.09 15.41 10.03
CA THR A 105 1.17 15.20 11.17
C THR A 105 1.88 15.46 12.50
N LEU A 106 2.79 16.45 12.52
CA LEU A 106 3.50 16.83 13.74
C LEU A 106 2.54 17.47 14.75
N LEU A 107 2.76 17.14 16.03
CA LEU A 107 2.11 17.72 17.20
C LEU A 107 2.96 18.91 17.65
N PRO A 108 2.62 20.17 17.27
CA PRO A 108 3.48 21.33 17.51
C PRO A 108 3.63 21.68 18.99
N TRP A 109 2.76 21.15 19.83
CA TRP A 109 2.74 21.32 21.28
C TRP A 109 3.53 20.24 22.04
N ALA A 110 4.01 19.20 21.36
CA ALA A 110 4.76 18.09 21.98
C ALA A 110 6.27 18.19 21.70
N LYS A 111 7.10 17.54 22.53
CA LYS A 111 8.54 17.46 22.24
C LYS A 111 8.78 16.60 21.00
N LEU A 112 9.96 16.77 20.39
CA LEU A 112 10.38 15.96 19.25
C LEU A 112 10.32 14.46 19.56
N LEU A 113 10.85 14.04 20.72
CA LEU A 113 10.84 12.63 21.10
C LEU A 113 9.40 12.11 21.25
N ASP A 114 8.53 12.88 21.90
CA ASP A 114 7.13 12.52 22.10
C ASP A 114 6.38 12.36 20.76
N ASN A 115 6.68 13.21 19.76
CA ASN A 115 6.14 13.07 18.40
C ASN A 115 6.51 11.74 17.74
N VAL A 116 7.74 11.26 17.97
CA VAL A 116 8.26 10.02 17.37
C VAL A 116 7.79 8.78 18.13
N THR A 117 7.73 8.86 19.47
CA THR A 117 7.39 7.71 20.31
C THR A 117 5.89 7.52 20.51
N MET A 118 5.04 8.50 20.15
CA MET A 118 3.59 8.42 20.34
C MET A 118 2.96 7.08 19.88
N PRO A 119 3.29 6.54 18.68
CA PRO A 119 2.72 5.26 18.24
C PRO A 119 3.16 4.05 19.08
N LEU A 120 4.26 4.16 19.82
CA LEU A 120 4.80 3.09 20.67
C LEU A 120 4.17 3.07 22.08
N THR A 121 3.50 4.15 22.46
CA THR A 121 2.93 4.33 23.80
C THR A 121 1.41 4.08 23.87
N LEU A 122 0.78 3.73 22.75
CA LEU A 122 -0.67 3.52 22.60
C LEU A 122 -1.07 2.03 22.68
#